data_AF-X1B101-F1
#
_entry.id   AF-X1B101-F1
#
_cell.length_a   1.000
_cell.length_b   1.000
_cell.length_c   1.000
_cell.angle_alpha   90.00
_cell.angle_beta   90.00
_cell.angle_gamma   90.00
#
_symmetry.space_group_name_H-M   'P 1'
#
loop_
_entity.id
_entity.type
_entity.pdbx_description
1 polymer ?
#
loop_
_entity_poly.entity_id
_entity_poly.type
_entity_poly.pdbx_seq_one_letter_code
_entity_poly.pdbx_strand_id
1 'polypeptide(L)'
;MEDVSKEEGRTILFVSHNMGAVEQLCSRAILLDNGRIIVNDSVSKVVSKYLQDSMTNYDSNELQRRIDRQGSGKIRIINFRVLDVNFKEVKFLESGKDYYFEIGYKNNVKKSLSNVEVSFDIYDEKNSRVLLFRSNFANNNLNLSPLDGKIYCKVNNLPLANGIYHFSVFISYEEIEVLDYITEIAYISV
;
A
#
# COMPACT_ATOMS: atom_id res chain seq x y z
N MET A 1 -21.75 1.74 -18.28
CA MET A 1 -21.12 0.41 -18.56
C MET A 1 -22.16 -0.68 -18.61
N GLU A 2 -23.14 -0.69 -17.71
CA GLU A 2 -24.31 -1.59 -17.81
C GLU A 2 -24.99 -1.51 -19.18
N ASP A 3 -25.21 -0.31 -19.72
CA ASP A 3 -25.90 -0.11 -21.01
C ASP A 3 -25.16 -0.76 -22.18
N VAL A 4 -23.82 -0.70 -22.20
CA VAL A 4 -22.99 -1.28 -23.27
C VAL A 4 -22.99 -2.82 -23.22
N SER A 5 -23.07 -3.41 -22.01
CA SER A 5 -23.15 -4.87 -21.87
C SER A 5 -24.55 -5.44 -22.12
N LYS A 6 -25.61 -4.67 -21.84
CA LYS A 6 -27.00 -5.15 -21.91
C LYS A 6 -27.59 -5.01 -23.32
N GLU A 7 -27.15 -4.03 -24.12
CA GLU A 7 -27.81 -3.73 -25.40
C GLU A 7 -27.07 -4.24 -26.65
N GLU A 8 -25.74 -4.46 -26.62
CA GLU A 8 -24.97 -4.79 -27.84
C GLU A 8 -24.29 -6.18 -27.85
N GLY A 9 -24.50 -7.04 -26.84
CA GLY A 9 -23.98 -8.42 -26.83
C GLY A 9 -22.45 -8.54 -26.90
N ARG A 10 -21.72 -7.50 -26.46
CA ARG A 10 -20.25 -7.45 -26.50
C ARG A 10 -19.64 -7.98 -25.21
N THR A 11 -18.64 -8.85 -25.33
CA THR A 11 -17.82 -9.27 -24.19
C THR A 11 -16.82 -8.17 -23.85
N ILE A 12 -16.86 -7.69 -22.60
CA ILE A 12 -15.94 -6.68 -22.08
C ILE A 12 -14.97 -7.37 -21.13
N LEU A 13 -13.66 -7.28 -21.42
CA LEU A 13 -12.61 -7.66 -20.48
C LEU A 13 -12.14 -6.42 -19.74
N PHE A 14 -12.38 -6.37 -18.44
CA PHE A 14 -11.94 -5.30 -17.54
C PHE A 14 -10.89 -5.86 -16.57
N VAL A 15 -9.72 -5.20 -16.51
CA VAL A 15 -8.62 -5.57 -15.60
C VAL A 15 -8.40 -4.39 -14.65
N SER A 16 -8.54 -4.63 -13.35
CA SER A 16 -8.42 -3.59 -12.33
C SER A 16 -7.92 -4.19 -11.02
N HIS A 17 -7.11 -3.41 -10.31
CA HIS A 17 -6.75 -3.70 -8.92
C HIS A 17 -7.69 -3.02 -7.92
N ASN A 18 -8.59 -2.14 -8.38
CA ASN A 18 -9.57 -1.47 -7.53
C ASN A 18 -10.75 -2.41 -7.25
N MET A 19 -10.79 -2.96 -6.04
CA MET A 19 -11.81 -3.91 -5.62
C MET A 19 -13.20 -3.27 -5.52
N GLY A 20 -13.30 -1.99 -5.16
CA GLY A 20 -14.57 -1.25 -5.22
C GLY A 20 -15.17 -1.18 -6.64
N ALA A 21 -14.33 -1.01 -7.67
CA ALA A 21 -14.78 -1.06 -9.06
C ALA A 21 -15.20 -2.49 -9.47
N VAL A 22 -14.48 -3.51 -9.00
CA VAL A 22 -14.85 -4.92 -9.21
C VAL A 22 -16.20 -5.23 -8.55
N GLU A 23 -16.42 -4.79 -7.32
CA GLU A 23 -17.69 -4.94 -6.60
C GLU A 23 -18.86 -4.24 -7.30
N GLN A 24 -18.63 -3.07 -7.90
CA GLN A 24 -19.66 -2.33 -8.64
C GLN A 24 -20.00 -2.96 -9.99
N LEU A 25 -19.02 -3.54 -10.69
CA LEU A 25 -19.17 -4.01 -12.08
C LEU A 25 -19.51 -5.50 -12.18
N CYS A 26 -19.19 -6.29 -11.16
CA CYS A 26 -19.37 -7.74 -11.18
C CYS A 26 -20.38 -8.19 -10.11
N SER A 27 -21.26 -9.13 -10.42
CA SER A 27 -22.16 -9.75 -9.43
C SER A 27 -21.56 -11.02 -8.79
N ARG A 28 -20.64 -11.66 -9.50
CA ARG A 28 -19.95 -12.90 -9.12
C ARG A 28 -18.47 -12.77 -9.45
N ALA A 29 -17.61 -13.34 -8.63
CA ALA A 29 -16.17 -13.40 -8.88
C ALA A 29 -15.61 -14.78 -8.54
N ILE A 30 -14.40 -15.04 -9.02
CA ILE A 30 -13.65 -16.26 -8.71
C ILE A 30 -12.29 -15.82 -8.19
N LEU A 31 -11.94 -16.22 -6.97
CA LEU A 31 -10.59 -16.05 -6.42
C LEU A 31 -9.75 -17.26 -6.83
N LEU A 32 -8.60 -16.98 -7.44
CA LEU A 32 -7.60 -17.97 -7.79
C LEU A 32 -6.35 -17.79 -6.91
N ASP A 33 -5.80 -18.89 -6.43
CA ASP A 33 -4.48 -18.93 -5.81
C ASP A 33 -3.71 -20.10 -6.42
N ASN A 34 -2.51 -19.82 -6.93
CA ASN A 34 -1.63 -20.81 -7.56
C ASN A 34 -2.34 -21.71 -8.60
N GLY A 35 -3.20 -21.10 -9.43
CA GLY A 35 -3.96 -21.79 -10.48
C GLY A 35 -5.16 -22.62 -9.99
N ARG A 36 -5.52 -22.54 -8.70
CA ARG A 36 -6.67 -23.23 -8.11
C ARG A 36 -7.75 -22.23 -7.72
N ILE A 37 -9.00 -22.62 -7.91
CA ILE A 37 -10.15 -21.85 -7.42
C ILE A 37 -10.23 -22.00 -5.90
N ILE A 38 -10.04 -20.90 -5.19
CA ILE A 38 -10.17 -20.83 -3.73
C ILE A 38 -11.61 -20.44 -3.35
N VAL A 39 -12.21 -19.52 -4.09
CA VAL A 39 -13.60 -19.08 -3.90
C VAL A 39 -14.27 -18.85 -5.24
N ASN A 40 -15.54 -19.23 -5.34
CA ASN A 40 -16.42 -18.90 -6.46
C ASN A 40 -17.80 -18.56 -5.87
N ASP A 41 -18.05 -17.28 -5.61
CA ASP A 41 -19.25 -16.80 -4.93
C ASP A 41 -19.57 -15.35 -5.37
N SER A 42 -20.52 -14.69 -4.70
CA SER A 42 -20.81 -13.28 -4.91
C SER A 42 -19.53 -12.43 -4.81
N VAL A 43 -19.46 -11.37 -5.61
CA VAL A 43 -18.27 -10.50 -5.66
C VAL A 43 -17.84 -10.03 -4.26
N SER A 44 -18.79 -9.67 -3.40
CA SER A 44 -18.52 -9.15 -2.06
C SER A 44 -17.85 -10.19 -1.16
N LYS A 45 -18.28 -11.45 -1.21
CA LYS A 45 -17.65 -12.54 -0.43
C LYS A 45 -16.25 -12.85 -0.95
N VAL A 46 -16.09 -12.87 -2.26
CA VAL A 46 -14.80 -13.16 -2.91
C VAL A 46 -13.79 -12.07 -2.58
N VAL A 47 -14.20 -10.79 -2.69
CA VAL A 47 -13.38 -9.63 -2.32
C VAL A 47 -13.03 -9.66 -0.83
N SER A 48 -14.02 -9.91 0.05
CA SER A 48 -13.76 -10.02 1.48
C SER A 48 -12.73 -11.11 1.82
N LYS A 49 -12.82 -12.28 1.17
CA LYS A 49 -11.88 -13.38 1.38
C LYS A 49 -10.49 -13.06 0.83
N TYR A 50 -10.42 -12.47 -0.37
CA TYR A 50 -9.17 -12.01 -0.96
C TYR A 50 -8.40 -11.08 -0.01
N LEU A 51 -9.10 -10.08 0.53
CA LEU A 51 -8.51 -9.10 1.46
C LEU A 51 -8.08 -9.74 2.78
N GLN A 52 -8.88 -10.65 3.34
CA GLN A 52 -8.53 -11.39 4.56
C GLN A 52 -7.27 -12.24 4.37
N ASP A 53 -7.15 -12.95 3.25
CA ASP A 53 -5.98 -13.79 2.98
C ASP A 53 -4.71 -12.94 2.87
N SER A 54 -4.80 -11.73 2.30
CA SER A 54 -3.70 -10.76 2.28
C SER A 54 -3.28 -10.31 3.69
N MET A 55 -4.20 -10.16 4.64
CA MET A 55 -3.86 -9.70 6.01
C MET A 55 -3.00 -10.66 6.82
N THR A 56 -2.98 -11.95 6.50
CA THR A 56 -2.45 -13.01 7.37
C THR A 56 -0.92 -13.19 7.32
N ASN A 57 -0.19 -12.52 6.41
CA ASN A 57 1.18 -12.92 6.06
C ASN A 57 2.33 -11.93 6.38
N TYR A 58 2.12 -10.81 7.06
CA TYR A 58 3.22 -9.83 7.18
C TYR A 58 4.17 -10.11 8.36
N ASP A 59 5.19 -10.94 8.11
CA ASP A 59 6.46 -10.86 8.82
C ASP A 59 7.36 -9.81 8.12
N SER A 60 7.95 -8.90 8.91
CA SER A 60 8.92 -7.91 8.44
C SER A 60 10.08 -8.50 7.61
N ASN A 61 10.41 -9.79 7.82
CA ASN A 61 11.38 -10.52 7.01
C ASN A 61 10.94 -10.76 5.55
N GLU A 62 9.65 -10.69 5.25
CA GLU A 62 9.12 -10.92 3.91
C GLU A 62 9.27 -9.69 3.00
N LEU A 63 9.29 -8.49 3.58
CA LEU A 63 9.26 -7.26 2.78
C LEU A 63 10.50 -7.11 1.90
N GLN A 64 11.66 -7.65 2.30
CA GLN A 64 12.86 -7.63 1.45
C GLN A 64 12.77 -8.60 0.27
N ARG A 65 12.06 -9.71 0.43
CA ARG A 65 11.96 -10.81 -0.55
C ARG A 65 10.87 -10.60 -1.59
N ARG A 66 9.91 -9.70 -1.33
CA ARG A 66 8.85 -9.36 -2.27
C ARG A 66 9.40 -8.92 -3.63
N ILE A 67 8.88 -9.53 -4.69
CA ILE A 67 9.28 -9.29 -6.09
C ILE A 67 8.25 -8.44 -6.86
N ASP A 68 7.05 -8.31 -6.32
CA ASP A 68 5.91 -7.54 -6.81
C ASP A 68 6.05 -6.06 -6.48
N ARG A 69 7.13 -5.45 -6.98
CA ARG A 69 7.45 -4.04 -6.79
C ARG A 69 7.94 -3.41 -8.10
N GLN A 70 7.93 -2.10 -8.17
CA GLN A 70 8.39 -1.33 -9.34
C GLN A 70 9.52 -0.38 -8.95
N GLY A 71 10.28 0.11 -9.94
CA GLY A 71 11.39 1.04 -9.75
C GLY A 71 12.76 0.40 -9.92
N SER A 72 13.81 1.24 -9.87
CA SER A 72 15.19 0.83 -10.16
C SER A 72 15.84 0.01 -9.05
N GLY A 73 15.29 0.02 -7.83
CA GLY A 73 15.83 -0.66 -6.66
C GLY A 73 17.11 -0.03 -6.10
N LYS A 74 17.49 1.16 -6.57
CA LYS A 74 18.64 1.94 -6.06
C LYS A 74 18.48 2.25 -4.56
N ILE A 75 17.28 2.65 -4.19
CA ILE A 75 16.79 2.61 -2.80
C ILE A 75 15.78 1.48 -2.74
N ARG A 76 15.77 0.72 -1.65
CA ARG A 76 14.83 -0.38 -1.46
C ARG A 76 14.20 -0.32 -0.09
N ILE A 77 12.88 -0.37 -0.03
CA ILE A 77 12.14 -0.42 1.23
C ILE A 77 12.33 -1.82 1.82
N ILE A 78 12.76 -1.87 3.07
CA ILE A 78 13.11 -3.10 3.78
C ILE A 78 12.25 -3.36 5.02
N ASN A 79 11.59 -2.34 5.55
CA ASN A 79 10.60 -2.51 6.61
C ASN A 79 9.58 -1.35 6.57
N PHE A 80 8.44 -1.59 7.20
CA PHE A 80 7.43 -0.59 7.47
C PHE A 80 6.83 -0.86 8.86
N ARG A 81 6.82 0.14 9.74
CA ARG A 81 6.28 0.01 11.10
C ARG A 81 5.44 1.21 11.48
N VAL A 82 4.38 0.96 12.22
CA VAL A 82 3.58 2.02 12.83
C VAL A 82 3.90 2.08 14.31
N LEU A 83 4.28 3.26 14.79
CA LEU A 83 4.77 3.48 16.15
C LEU A 83 3.89 4.52 16.86
N ASP A 84 3.72 4.35 18.17
CA ASP A 84 3.11 5.36 19.03
C ASP A 84 4.06 6.55 19.29
N VAL A 85 3.58 7.52 20.09
CA VAL A 85 4.36 8.71 20.48
C VAL A 85 5.61 8.40 21.31
N ASN A 86 5.72 7.18 21.86
CA ASN A 86 6.88 6.70 22.61
C ASN A 86 7.81 5.84 21.72
N PHE A 87 7.61 5.84 20.39
CA PHE A 87 8.33 5.02 19.42
C PHE A 87 8.19 3.51 19.65
N LYS A 88 7.10 3.08 20.29
CA LYS A 88 6.77 1.67 20.44
C LYS A 88 5.85 1.22 19.30
N GLU A 89 6.17 0.08 18.70
CA GLU A 89 5.38 -0.50 17.63
C GLU A 89 3.98 -0.89 18.12
N VAL A 90 2.96 -0.51 17.34
CA VAL A 90 1.56 -0.78 17.62
C VAL A 90 0.97 -1.73 16.59
N LYS A 91 0.04 -2.58 17.04
CA LYS A 91 -0.70 -3.51 16.18
C LYS A 91 -2.08 -3.00 15.79
N PHE A 92 -2.55 -1.96 16.48
CA PHE A 92 -3.86 -1.35 16.32
C PHE A 92 -3.71 0.15 16.43
N LEU A 93 -4.54 0.88 15.70
CA LEU A 93 -4.63 2.32 15.76
C LEU A 93 -5.89 2.71 16.51
N GLU A 94 -5.90 3.92 17.04
CA GLU A 94 -7.08 4.55 17.61
C GLU A 94 -7.28 5.87 16.86
N SER A 95 -8.52 6.08 16.41
CA SER A 95 -8.89 7.30 15.69
C SER A 95 -8.55 8.55 16.50
N GLY A 96 -7.93 9.53 15.84
CA GLY A 96 -7.58 10.83 16.42
C GLY A 96 -6.31 10.83 17.28
N LYS A 97 -5.54 9.74 17.33
CA LYS A 97 -4.22 9.73 17.98
C LYS A 97 -3.07 10.11 17.03
N ASP A 98 -1.95 10.47 17.63
CA ASP A 98 -0.69 10.75 16.95
C ASP A 98 0.11 9.45 16.73
N TYR A 99 0.66 9.29 15.53
CA TYR A 99 1.47 8.12 15.16
C TYR A 99 2.71 8.52 14.35
N TYR A 100 3.72 7.65 14.40
CA TYR A 100 4.88 7.70 13.52
C TYR A 100 4.86 6.49 12.57
N PHE A 101 4.96 6.76 11.28
CA PHE A 101 5.16 5.74 10.25
C PHE A 101 6.65 5.67 9.93
N GLU A 102 7.29 4.58 10.33
CA GLU A 102 8.70 4.30 10.05
C GLU A 102 8.83 3.51 8.76
N ILE A 103 9.58 4.06 7.80
CA ILE A 103 9.95 3.42 6.53
C ILE A 103 11.46 3.19 6.55
N GLY A 104 11.89 1.95 6.74
CA GLY A 104 13.28 1.56 6.64
C GLY A 104 13.68 1.32 5.20
N TYR A 105 14.86 1.81 4.83
CA TYR A 105 15.38 1.67 3.48
C TYR A 105 16.82 1.16 3.46
N LYS A 106 17.14 0.42 2.40
CA LYS A 106 18.49 0.04 2.00
C LYS A 106 18.95 0.91 0.85
N ASN A 107 20.15 1.47 0.97
CA ASN A 107 20.77 2.22 -0.12
C ASN A 107 21.75 1.29 -0.87
N ASN A 108 21.37 0.88 -2.08
CA ASN A 108 22.19 -0.01 -2.90
C ASN A 108 23.21 0.76 -3.76
N VAL A 109 23.07 2.08 -3.91
CA VAL A 109 24.01 2.93 -4.64
C VAL A 109 25.24 3.29 -3.80
N LYS A 110 25.09 3.25 -2.46
CA LYS A 110 26.14 3.65 -1.50
C LYS A 110 26.64 5.09 -1.71
N LYS A 111 25.73 5.96 -2.17
CA LYS A 111 25.94 7.40 -2.34
C LYS A 111 24.76 8.15 -1.76
N SER A 112 25.00 9.39 -1.33
CA SER A 112 23.92 10.27 -0.91
C SER A 112 23.02 10.58 -2.10
N LEU A 113 21.71 10.57 -1.90
CA LEU A 113 20.73 11.01 -2.88
C LEU A 113 20.00 12.21 -2.29
N SER A 114 20.08 13.35 -2.95
CA SER A 114 19.37 14.57 -2.56
C SER A 114 18.03 14.69 -3.26
N ASN A 115 17.10 15.45 -2.70
CA ASN A 115 15.79 15.69 -3.33
C ASN A 115 15.02 14.40 -3.66
N VAL A 116 15.07 13.43 -2.74
CA VAL A 116 14.28 12.20 -2.81
C VAL A 116 12.88 12.52 -2.33
N GLU A 117 11.90 12.19 -3.16
CA GLU A 117 10.51 12.25 -2.79
C GLU A 117 10.07 10.92 -2.17
N VAL A 118 9.34 11.00 -1.06
CA VAL A 118 8.75 9.83 -0.42
C VAL A 118 7.28 10.09 -0.19
N SER A 119 6.47 9.12 -0.57
CA SER A 119 5.06 9.07 -0.21
C SER A 119 4.68 7.76 0.44
N PHE A 120 3.66 7.84 1.27
CA PHE A 120 2.91 6.66 1.64
C PHE A 120 1.42 6.95 1.59
N ASP A 121 0.69 5.91 1.24
CA ASP A 121 -0.74 5.94 0.94
C ASP A 121 -1.43 4.99 1.92
N ILE A 122 -2.59 5.39 2.42
CA ILE A 122 -3.46 4.55 3.25
C ILE A 122 -4.71 4.25 2.42
N TYR A 123 -5.03 2.97 2.32
CA TYR A 123 -6.20 2.46 1.60
C TYR A 123 -7.10 1.72 2.57
N ASP A 124 -8.41 1.80 2.34
CA ASP A 124 -9.40 1.01 3.05
C ASP A 124 -9.46 -0.45 2.52
N GLU A 125 -10.34 -1.26 3.09
CA GLU A 125 -10.56 -2.63 2.67
C GLU A 125 -11.06 -2.74 1.22
N LYS A 126 -11.71 -1.71 0.68
CA LYS A 126 -12.20 -1.70 -0.71
C LYS A 126 -11.14 -1.27 -1.70
N ASN A 127 -9.90 -1.12 -1.25
CA ASN A 127 -8.77 -0.59 -2.01
C ASN A 127 -9.01 0.85 -2.51
N SER A 128 -9.81 1.62 -1.79
CA SER A 128 -9.98 3.06 -2.01
C SER A 128 -8.95 3.82 -1.19
N ARG A 129 -8.19 4.70 -1.83
CA ARG A 129 -7.21 5.54 -1.13
C ARG A 129 -7.93 6.56 -0.26
N VAL A 130 -7.74 6.48 1.05
CA VAL A 130 -8.34 7.39 2.03
C VAL A 130 -7.41 8.53 2.43
N LEU A 131 -6.09 8.28 2.48
CA LEU A 131 -5.08 9.30 2.81
C LEU A 131 -3.85 9.12 1.92
N LEU A 132 -3.20 10.25 1.61
CA LEU A 132 -1.95 10.32 0.86
C LEU A 132 -1.04 11.34 1.54
N PHE A 133 0.16 10.90 1.91
CA PHE A 133 1.21 11.75 2.46
C PHE A 133 2.36 11.77 1.47
N ARG A 134 2.82 12.96 1.07
CA ARG A 134 3.99 13.13 0.21
C ARG A 134 4.93 14.16 0.81
N SER A 135 6.23 13.91 0.74
CA SER A 135 7.25 14.86 1.19
C SER A 135 7.19 16.19 0.43
N ASN A 136 6.87 16.16 -0.86
CA ASN A 136 6.77 17.37 -1.68
C ASN A 136 5.54 18.23 -1.34
N PHE A 137 4.43 17.64 -0.86
CA PHE A 137 3.29 18.42 -0.33
C PHE A 137 3.68 19.24 0.90
N ALA A 138 4.67 18.77 1.66
CA ALA A 138 5.25 19.49 2.79
C ALA A 138 6.46 20.36 2.39
N ASN A 139 6.80 20.47 1.09
CA ASN A 139 8.02 21.08 0.57
C ASN A 139 9.29 20.59 1.29
N ASN A 140 9.33 19.31 1.65
CA ASN A 140 10.38 18.72 2.47
C ASN A 140 10.89 17.41 1.86
N ASN A 141 11.35 17.47 0.61
CA ASN A 141 12.04 16.35 -0.01
C ASN A 141 13.33 16.03 0.75
N LEU A 142 13.67 14.74 0.77
CA LEU A 142 14.64 14.18 1.70
C LEU A 142 16.02 14.05 1.06
N ASN A 143 17.04 14.20 1.89
CA ASN A 143 18.40 13.81 1.55
C ASN A 143 18.70 12.46 2.21
N LEU A 144 18.77 11.41 1.41
CA LEU A 144 19.09 10.08 1.91
C LEU A 144 20.61 9.90 2.04
N SER A 145 21.02 9.33 3.17
CA SER A 145 22.41 8.99 3.49
C SER A 145 22.95 7.91 2.53
N PRO A 146 24.27 7.85 2.27
CA PRO A 146 24.91 6.70 1.61
C PRO A 146 24.68 5.36 2.31
N LEU A 147 24.39 5.40 3.61
CA LEU A 147 24.07 4.23 4.42
C LEU A 147 22.58 3.89 4.38
N ASP A 148 22.27 2.68 4.80
CA ASP A 148 20.90 2.26 5.06
C ASP A 148 20.33 3.11 6.20
N GLY A 149 19.01 3.32 6.22
CA GLY A 149 18.42 4.29 7.12
C GLY A 149 16.93 4.11 7.31
N LYS A 150 16.34 5.09 7.98
CA LYS A 150 14.92 5.12 8.32
C LYS A 150 14.37 6.51 8.07
N ILE A 151 13.14 6.55 7.59
CA ILE A 151 12.36 7.75 7.34
C ILE A 151 11.16 7.68 8.28
N TYR A 152 10.86 8.79 8.94
CA TYR A 152 9.72 8.89 9.84
C TYR A 152 8.74 9.93 9.31
N CYS A 153 7.48 9.54 9.13
CA CYS A 153 6.40 10.48 8.96
C CYS A 153 5.57 10.55 10.24
N LYS A 154 5.51 11.72 10.87
CA LYS A 154 4.59 11.96 11.98
C LYS A 154 3.24 12.40 11.43
N VAL A 155 2.17 11.72 11.82
CA VAL A 155 0.79 12.15 11.55
C VAL A 155 0.14 12.48 12.88
N ASN A 156 -0.32 13.72 13.01
CA ASN A 156 -1.05 14.15 14.20
C ASN A 156 -2.54 13.91 13.99
N ASN A 157 -3.26 13.53 15.03
CA ASN A 157 -4.72 13.36 15.02
C ASN A 157 -5.22 12.53 13.81
N LEU A 158 -4.71 11.30 13.65
CA LEU A 158 -4.99 10.44 12.49
C LEU A 158 -6.49 10.11 12.37
N PRO A 159 -7.22 10.64 11.37
CA PRO A 159 -8.68 10.62 11.35
C PRO A 159 -9.21 9.41 10.56
N LEU A 160 -8.90 8.20 11.02
CA LEU A 160 -9.41 6.98 10.40
C LEU A 160 -10.64 6.46 11.16
N ALA A 161 -11.66 6.02 10.43
CA ALA A 161 -12.81 5.35 11.03
C ALA A 161 -12.42 3.92 11.45
N ASN A 162 -13.29 3.23 12.20
CA ASN A 162 -13.07 1.83 12.49
C ASN A 162 -13.08 1.01 11.19
N GLY A 163 -12.07 0.17 11.00
CA GLY A 163 -11.89 -0.55 9.74
C GLY A 163 -10.52 -1.20 9.63
N ILE A 164 -10.28 -1.81 8.48
CA ILE A 164 -9.00 -2.43 8.12
C ILE A 164 -8.37 -1.58 7.03
N TYR A 165 -7.13 -1.16 7.27
CA TYR A 165 -6.39 -0.33 6.34
C TYR A 165 -5.11 -1.01 5.91
N HIS A 166 -4.69 -0.75 4.68
CA HIS A 166 -3.40 -1.18 4.18
C HIS A 166 -2.60 -0.02 3.61
N PHE A 167 -1.29 -0.23 3.53
CA PHE A 167 -0.34 0.82 3.20
C PHE A 167 0.37 0.53 1.88
N SER A 168 0.70 1.58 1.14
CA SER A 168 1.65 1.53 0.03
C SER A 168 2.71 2.60 0.23
N VAL A 169 3.93 2.35 -0.23
CA VAL A 169 5.03 3.34 -0.16
C VAL A 169 5.64 3.48 -1.54
N PHE A 170 5.88 4.74 -1.93
CA PHE A 170 6.52 5.12 -3.16
C PHE A 170 7.69 6.05 -2.86
N ILE A 171 8.83 5.78 -3.52
CA ILE A 171 10.04 6.59 -3.42
C ILE A 171 10.48 6.93 -4.83
N SER A 172 10.69 8.22 -5.12
CA SER A 172 11.25 8.69 -6.38
C SER A 172 12.42 9.64 -6.17
N TYR A 173 13.25 9.77 -7.19
CA TYR A 173 14.39 10.68 -7.23
C TYR A 173 14.18 11.71 -8.34
N GLU A 174 14.28 12.99 -7.97
CA GLU A 174 14.14 14.14 -8.89
C GLU A 174 12.83 14.10 -9.71
N GLU A 175 11.74 13.54 -9.17
CA GLU A 175 10.43 13.39 -9.82
C GLU A 175 10.42 12.59 -11.14
N ILE A 176 11.55 11.97 -11.50
CA ILE A 176 11.75 11.29 -12.78
C ILE A 176 11.92 9.78 -12.56
N GLU A 177 12.81 9.41 -11.64
CA GLU A 177 13.16 8.00 -11.42
C GLU A 177 12.38 7.42 -10.25
N VAL A 178 11.56 6.40 -10.49
CA VAL A 178 11.00 5.57 -9.42
C VAL A 178 12.10 4.71 -8.84
N LEU A 179 12.43 4.90 -7.56
CA LEU A 179 13.46 4.14 -6.85
C LEU A 179 12.90 2.83 -6.30
N ASP A 180 11.76 2.90 -5.60
CA ASP A 180 11.01 1.73 -5.15
C ASP A 180 9.53 2.09 -5.04
N TYR A 181 8.66 1.19 -5.47
CA TYR A 181 7.23 1.29 -5.27
C TYR A 181 6.68 -0.08 -4.93
N ILE A 182 6.06 -0.17 -3.75
CA ILE A 182 5.53 -1.41 -3.22
C ILE A 182 4.18 -1.14 -2.56
N THR A 183 3.20 -1.96 -2.92
CA THR A 183 1.82 -1.86 -2.44
C THR A 183 1.56 -2.88 -1.35
N GLU A 184 0.49 -2.68 -0.56
CA GLU A 184 0.06 -3.64 0.47
C GLU A 184 1.26 -4.07 1.35
N ILE A 185 1.98 -3.13 1.97
CA ILE A 185 3.19 -3.44 2.75
C ILE A 185 2.89 -3.89 4.18
N ALA A 186 1.70 -3.55 4.67
CA ALA A 186 1.18 -3.91 5.97
C ALA A 186 -0.33 -3.69 5.99
N TYR A 187 -1.00 -4.37 6.92
CA TYR A 187 -2.41 -4.16 7.26
C TYR A 187 -2.51 -3.78 8.74
N ILE A 188 -3.41 -2.86 9.07
CA ILE A 188 -3.67 -2.48 10.47
C ILE A 188 -5.16 -2.22 10.67
N SER A 189 -5.66 -2.57 11.85
CA SER A 189 -7.02 -2.22 12.25
C SER A 189 -7.03 -0.94 13.07
N VAL A 190 -8.06 -0.12 12.87
CA VAL A 190 -8.40 1.08 13.65
C VAL A 190 -9.67 0.79 14.46
#